data_AF-A0A2D8RIL1-F1
#
_entry.id   AF-A0A2D8RIL1-F1
#
_cell.length_a   1.000
_cell.length_b   1.000
_cell.length_c   1.000
_cell.angle_alpha   90.00
_cell.angle_beta   90.00
_cell.angle_gamma   90.00
#
_symmetry.space_group_name_H-M   'P 1'
#
loop_
_entity.id
_entity.type
_entity.pdbx_description
1 polymer ?
#
loop_
_entity_poly.entity_id
_entity_poly.type
_entity_poly.pdbx_seq_one_letter_code
_entity_poly.pdbx_strand_id
1 'polypeptide(L)' 'MEAVLELSQALVEHSASHVVVIDESGRIRYVNAAWIRFSRENRGRSMTGPLRTISTSASDR' A
#
# COMPACT_ATOMS: atom_id res chain seq x y z
N MET A 1 14.39 0.72 23.62
CA MET A 1 14.52 0.34 22.20
C MET A 1 13.21 -0.24 21.69
N GLU A 2 12.57 -1.15 22.43
CA GLU A 2 11.23 -1.71 22.15
C GLU A 2 10.14 -0.68 21.82
N ALA A 3 9.95 0.35 22.67
CA ALA A 3 8.90 1.35 22.46
C ALA A 3 9.01 2.15 21.13
N VAL A 4 10.22 2.30 20.59
CA VAL A 4 10.44 2.99 19.31
C VAL A 4 10.07 2.07 18.14
N LEU A 5 10.35 0.77 18.26
CA LEU A 5 9.95 -0.23 17.27
C LEU A 5 8.42 -0.34 17.22
N GLU A 6 7.76 -0.42 18.37
CA GLU A 6 6.29 -0.45 18.45
C GLU A 6 5.65 0.80 17.84
N LEU A 7 6.18 1.99 18.14
CA LEU A 7 5.70 3.24 17.55
C LEU A 7 5.90 3.24 16.02
N SER A 8 7.06 2.81 15.54
CA SER A 8 7.34 2.75 14.11
C SER A 8 6.38 1.79 13.37
N GLN A 9 6.07 0.64 13.98
CA GLN A 9 5.12 -0.31 13.44
C GLN A 9 3.70 0.28 13.41
N ALA A 10 3.29 0.95 14.49
CA ALA A 10 1.98 1.60 14.55
C ALA A 10 1.83 2.68 13.46
N LEU A 11 2.87 3.50 13.24
CA LEU A 11 2.86 4.52 12.19
C LEU A 11 2.73 3.91 10.79
N VAL A 12 3.43 2.80 10.51
CA VAL A 12 3.34 2.11 9.21
C VAL A 12 1.96 1.47 9.02
N GLU A 13 1.42 0.83 10.07
CA GLU A 13 0.15 0.11 10.00
C GLU A 13 -1.06 1.06 9.84
N HIS A 14 -0.98 2.25 10.45
CA HIS A 14 -2.05 3.26 10.39
C HIS A 14 -1.83 4.32 9.31
N SER A 15 -0.73 4.27 8.55
CA SER A 15 -0.50 5.16 7.41
C SER A 15 -1.53 4.92 6.31
N ALA A 16 -2.03 6.01 5.71
CA ALA A 16 -2.90 5.95 4.54
C ALA A 16 -2.16 5.49 3.27
N SER A 17 -0.83 5.58 3.24
CA SER A 17 -0.02 5.10 2.12
C SER A 17 -0.06 3.58 2.03
N HIS A 18 -0.15 3.05 0.82
CA HIS A 18 0.01 1.62 0.59
C HIS A 18 1.50 1.25 0.72
N VAL A 19 1.84 0.42 1.71
CA VAL A 19 3.22 0.01 1.97
C VAL A 19 3.43 -1.45 1.59
N VAL A 20 4.50 -1.71 0.86
CA VAL A 20 5.02 -3.04 0.53
C VAL A 20 6.51 -3.07 0.83
N VAL A 21 6.94 -4.12 1.52
CA VAL A 21 8.35 -4.48 1.64
C VAL A 21 8.58 -5.76 0.83
N ILE A 22 9.57 -5.73 -0.05
CA ILE A 22 9.98 -6.87 -0.87
C ILE A 22 11.39 -7.32 -0.49
N ASP A 23 11.72 -8.58 -0.76
CA ASP A 23 13.11 -9.05 -0.77
C ASP A 23 13.80 -8.82 -2.11
N GLU A 24 15.08 -9.18 -2.19
CA GLU A 24 15.93 -9.04 -3.38
C GLU A 24 15.40 -9.83 -4.59
N SER A 25 14.60 -10.87 -4.35
CA SER A 25 13.96 -11.66 -5.40
C SER A 25 12.60 -11.08 -5.85
N GLY A 26 12.21 -9.93 -5.28
CA GLY A 26 10.94 -9.26 -5.57
C GLY A 26 9.74 -9.88 -4.86
N ARG A 27 9.94 -10.80 -3.90
CA ARG A 27 8.83 -11.41 -3.16
C ARG A 27 8.38 -10.49 -2.04
N ILE A 28 7.07 -10.38 -1.86
CA ILE A 28 6.47 -9.59 -0.77
C ILE A 28 6.82 -10.24 0.58
N ARG A 29 7.42 -9.45 1.47
CA ARG A 29 7.77 -9.80 2.85
C ARG A 29 6.82 -9.19 3.88
N TYR A 30 6.28 -8.01 3.59
CA TYR A 30 5.32 -7.31 4.44
C TYR A 30 4.41 -6.38 3.63
N VAL A 31 3.18 -6.20 4.11
CA VAL A 31 2.17 -5.26 3.63
C VAL A 31 1.46 -4.64 4.83
N ASN A 32 1.08 -3.36 4.75
CA ASN A 32 0.25 -2.73 5.78
C ASN A 32 -1.26 -2.90 5.52
N ALA A 33 -2.10 -2.54 6.49
CA ALA A 33 -3.56 -2.58 6.38
C ALA A 33 -4.10 -1.84 5.14
N ALA A 34 -3.53 -0.68 4.78
CA ALA A 34 -3.96 0.08 3.61
C ALA A 34 -3.78 -0.73 2.32
N TRP A 35 -2.61 -1.37 2.14
CA TRP A 35 -2.37 -2.29 1.01
C TRP A 35 -3.34 -3.47 1.00
N ILE A 36 -3.62 -4.07 2.16
CA ILE A 36 -4.55 -5.21 2.25
C ILE A 36 -5.94 -4.81 1.75
N ARG A 37 -6.47 -3.66 2.20
CA ARG A 37 -7.78 -3.13 1.78
C ARG A 37 -7.81 -2.87 0.28
N PHE A 38 -6.84 -2.11 -0.22
CA PHE A 38 -6.70 -1.84 -1.65
C PHE A 38 -6.65 -3.13 -2.47
N SER A 39 -5.84 -4.11 -2.05
CA SER A 39 -5.72 -5.37 -2.77
C SER A 39 -7.06 -6.08 -2.86
N ARG A 40 -7.83 -6.17 -1.75
CA ARG A 40 -9.14 -6.83 -1.70
C ARG A 40 -10.14 -6.19 -2.64
N GLU A 41 -10.19 -4.86 -2.69
CA GLU A 41 -11.08 -4.11 -3.58
C GLU A 41 -10.73 -4.30 -5.07
N ASN A 42 -9.48 -4.63 -5.35
CA ASN A 42 -8.96 -4.80 -6.71
C ASN A 42 -8.74 -6.27 -7.11
N ARG A 43 -9.03 -7.24 -6.23
CA ARG A 43 -8.94 -8.67 -6.57
C ARG A 43 -9.88 -8.99 -7.72
N GLY A 44 -9.36 -9.60 -8.78
CA GLY A 44 -10.14 -10.02 -9.95
C GLY A 44 -10.26 -8.96 -11.05
N ARG A 45 -9.76 -7.73 -10.85
CA ARG A 45 -9.54 -6.81 -11.98
C ARG A 45 -8.26 -7.23 -12.69
N SER A 46 -8.40 -8.06 -13.72
CA SER A 46 -7.32 -8.22 -14.70
C SER A 46 -7.02 -6.84 -15.28
N MET A 47 -5.80 -6.34 -15.11
CA MET A 47 -5.35 -5.06 -15.70
C MET A 47 -5.18 -5.17 -17.23
N THR A 48 -6.09 -5.84 -17.93
CA THR A 48 -6.08 -6.01 -19.39
C THR A 48 -6.54 -4.76 -20.14
N GLY A 49 -6.89 -3.68 -19.44
CA GLY A 49 -7.10 -2.36 -20.03
C GLY A 49 -5.80 -1.54 -20.07
N PRO A 50 -5.63 -0.63 -21.05
CA PRO A 50 -4.49 0.28 -21.06
C PRO A 50 -4.41 1.00 -19.70
N LEU A 51 -3.20 1.08 -19.14
CA LEU A 51 -2.90 1.80 -17.90
C LEU A 51 -3.53 3.19 -17.97
N ARG A 52 -4.73 3.35 -17.40
CA ARG A 52 -5.30 4.68 -17.19
C ARG A 52 -4.50 5.28 -16.06
N THR A 53 -3.63 6.22 -16.40
CA THR A 53 -3.08 7.17 -15.45
C THR A 53 -4.24 7.70 -14.62
N ILE A 54 -4.30 7.31 -13.34
CA ILE A 54 -5.23 7.92 -12.40
C ILE A 54 -4.63 9.30 -12.15
N SER A 55 -5.02 10.28 -12.96
CA SER A 55 -4.75 11.67 -12.66
C SER A 55 -5.52 11.98 -11.39
N THR A 56 -4.85 11.94 -10.24
CA THR A 56 -5.35 12.57 -9.03
C THR A 56 -5.35 14.07 -9.30
N SER A 57 -6.45 14.57 -9.86
CA SER A 57 -6.70 16.00 -9.94
C SER A 57 -6.88 16.49 -8.50
N ALA A 58 -5.77 16.92 -7.91
CA ALA A 58 -5.77 17.82 -6.78
C ALA A 58 -6.28 19.18 -7.29
N SER A 59 -7.59 19.33 -7.41
CA SER A 59 -8.31 20.59 -7.56
C SER A 59 -9.81 20.29 -7.59
N ASP A 60 -10.47 20.44 -6.45
CA ASP A 60 -11.40 21.55 -6.28
C ASP A 60 -11.92 21.57 -4.83
N ARG A 61 -11.49 22.62 -4.11
CA ARG A 61 -12.10 23.28 -2.93
C ARG A 61 -12.22 22.51 -1.61
#